data_AF-A0A7V3LJ10-F1
#
_entry.id   AF-A0A7V3LJ10-F1
#
_cell.length_a   1.000
_cell.length_b   1.000
_cell.length_c   1.000
_cell.angle_alpha   90.00
_cell.angle_beta   90.00
_cell.angle_gamma   90.00
#
_symmetry.space_group_name_H-M   'P 1'
#
loop_
_entity.id
_entity.type
_entity.pdbx_description
1 polymer ?
#
loop_
_entity_poly.entity_id
_entity_poly.type
_entity_poly.pdbx_seq_one_letter_code
_entity_poly.pdbx_strand_id
1 'polypeptide(L)'
;MTIQTASEGISFARELETKSADFYEQLAGKFPAQAETFRSYAAANKKHVTNIERAYYGVITDAIEGCYAFKLEPEQYPLDWELGEVPELSSVLAKALQNEETIVRFYKEAAEQSKGTMADVPRAFLLVARKHEERIEELKSLAARQ
;
A
#
# COMPACT_ATOMS: atom_id res chain seq x y z
N MET A 1 17.50 -6.62 2.59
CA MET A 1 17.06 -8.03 2.35
C MET A 1 16.20 -8.06 1.11
N THR A 2 16.52 -8.85 0.09
CA THR A 2 15.76 -8.88 -1.17
C THR A 2 14.56 -9.82 -1.06
N ILE A 3 13.38 -9.36 -1.45
CA ILE A 3 12.15 -10.16 -1.55
C ILE A 3 12.21 -10.95 -2.85
N GLN A 4 12.18 -12.28 -2.73
CA GLN A 4 12.23 -13.18 -3.89
C GLN A 4 11.00 -14.09 -3.98
N THR A 5 10.44 -14.47 -2.84
CA THR A 5 9.31 -15.39 -2.80
C THR A 5 7.97 -14.65 -2.84
N ALA A 6 6.97 -15.29 -3.43
CA ALA A 6 5.61 -14.80 -3.45
C ALA A 6 5.07 -14.52 -2.03
N SER A 7 5.35 -15.43 -1.08
CA SER A 7 5.00 -15.28 0.33
C SER A 7 5.61 -14.03 0.97
N GLU A 8 6.88 -13.72 0.67
CA GLU A 8 7.54 -12.52 1.19
C GLU A 8 6.94 -11.26 0.58
N GLY A 9 6.68 -11.24 -0.73
CA GLY A 9 6.05 -10.08 -1.39
C GLY A 9 4.65 -9.79 -0.87
N ILE A 10 3.86 -10.84 -0.62
CA ILE A 10 2.52 -10.72 -0.03
C ILE A 10 2.60 -10.28 1.43
N SER A 11 3.57 -10.81 2.20
CA SER A 11 3.78 -10.40 3.60
C SER A 11 4.22 -8.94 3.68
N PHE A 12 5.08 -8.50 2.77
CA PHE A 12 5.49 -7.11 2.67
C PHE A 12 4.31 -6.22 2.28
N ALA A 13 3.52 -6.58 1.27
CA ALA A 13 2.29 -5.85 0.94
C ALA A 13 1.35 -5.72 2.15
N ARG A 14 1.12 -6.81 2.89
CA ARG A 14 0.34 -6.79 4.14
C ARG A 14 0.92 -5.81 5.16
N GLU A 15 2.24 -5.82 5.35
CA GLU A 15 2.91 -4.93 6.29
C GLU A 15 2.73 -3.45 5.90
N LEU A 16 2.91 -3.12 4.62
CA LEU A 16 2.73 -1.76 4.09
C LEU A 16 1.29 -1.27 4.29
N GLU A 17 0.31 -2.11 3.93
CA GLU A 17 -1.10 -1.78 4.09
C GLU A 17 -1.51 -1.62 5.55
N THR A 18 -0.99 -2.47 6.43
CA THR A 18 -1.30 -2.41 7.87
C THR A 18 -0.72 -1.13 8.47
N LYS A 19 0.54 -0.82 8.18
CA LYS A 19 1.19 0.43 8.63
C LYS A 19 0.49 1.66 8.07
N SER A 20 0.09 1.63 6.80
CA SER A 20 -0.69 2.69 6.16
C SER A 20 -2.06 2.87 6.83
N ALA A 21 -2.76 1.78 7.14
CA ALA A 21 -4.02 1.84 7.87
C ALA A 21 -3.84 2.47 9.26
N ASP A 22 -2.84 2.04 10.02
CA ASP A 22 -2.54 2.57 11.35
C ASP A 22 -2.16 4.05 11.30
N PHE A 23 -1.41 4.47 10.28
CA PHE A 23 -1.08 5.87 10.03
C PHE A 23 -2.36 6.70 9.82
N TYR A 24 -3.28 6.25 8.97
CA TYR A 24 -4.53 6.97 8.73
C TYR A 24 -5.47 6.96 9.94
N GLU A 25 -5.51 5.91 10.76
CA GLU A 25 -6.27 5.90 12.01
C GLU A 25 -5.71 6.94 13.00
N GLN A 26 -4.38 7.06 13.10
CA GLN A 26 -3.74 8.10 13.91
C GLN A 26 -4.07 9.51 13.41
N LEU A 27 -4.08 9.71 12.09
CA LEU A 27 -4.48 10.98 11.48
C LEU A 27 -5.95 11.31 11.76
N ALA A 28 -6.84 10.33 11.71
CA ALA A 28 -8.24 10.52 12.05
C ALA A 28 -8.43 10.97 13.52
N GLY A 29 -7.55 10.51 14.43
CA GLY A 29 -7.53 10.97 15.82
C GLY A 29 -7.04 12.41 15.99
N LYS A 30 -6.02 12.81 15.23
CA LYS A 30 -5.41 14.16 15.31
C LYS A 30 -6.18 15.23 14.54
N PHE A 31 -6.91 14.86 13.48
CA PHE A 31 -7.65 15.77 12.60
C PHE A 31 -9.14 15.41 12.52
N PRO A 32 -9.96 15.81 13.52
CA PRO A 32 -11.39 15.48 13.58
C PRO A 32 -12.19 15.92 12.35
N ALA A 33 -11.81 17.03 11.72
CA ALA A 33 -12.49 17.58 10.55
C ALA A 33 -12.36 16.69 9.29
N GLN A 34 -11.30 15.88 9.20
CA GLN A 34 -11.04 14.95 8.09
C GLN A 34 -11.10 13.48 8.55
N ALA A 35 -11.54 13.22 9.77
CA ALA A 35 -11.46 11.92 10.40
C ALA A 35 -12.24 10.83 9.66
N GLU A 36 -13.41 11.17 9.10
CA GLU A 36 -14.20 10.23 8.31
C GLU A 36 -13.46 9.80 7.04
N THR A 37 -12.86 10.76 6.33
CA THR A 37 -12.03 10.49 5.15
C THR A 37 -10.85 9.59 5.48
N PHE A 38 -10.07 9.91 6.52
CA PHE A 38 -8.90 9.10 6.90
C PHE A 38 -9.30 7.69 7.40
N ARG A 39 -10.40 7.55 8.15
CA ARG A 39 -10.94 6.23 8.51
C ARG A 39 -11.38 5.43 7.30
N SER A 40 -11.95 6.08 6.28
CA SER A 40 -12.33 5.41 5.04
C SER A 40 -11.10 4.84 4.32
N TYR A 41 -9.96 5.55 4.35
CA TYR A 41 -8.69 5.08 3.81
C TYR A 41 -8.19 3.86 4.58
N ALA A 42 -8.11 3.94 5.91
CA ALA A 42 -7.70 2.80 6.75
C ALA A 42 -8.58 1.56 6.52
N ALA A 43 -9.90 1.74 6.39
CA ALA A 43 -10.82 0.65 6.06
C ALA A 43 -10.58 0.07 4.67
N ALA A 44 -10.24 0.89 3.68
CA ALA A 44 -9.88 0.43 2.34
C ALA A 44 -8.58 -0.40 2.37
N ASN A 45 -7.52 0.06 3.04
CA ASN A 45 -6.25 -0.69 3.20
C ASN A 45 -6.48 -2.11 3.76
N LYS A 46 -7.32 -2.25 4.81
CA LYS A 46 -7.67 -3.57 5.36
C LYS A 46 -8.35 -4.49 4.32
N LYS A 47 -9.18 -3.92 3.44
CA LYS A 47 -9.78 -4.66 2.32
C LYS A 47 -8.75 -5.04 1.25
N HIS A 48 -7.76 -4.18 0.99
CA HIS A 48 -6.66 -4.46 0.06
C HIS A 48 -5.88 -5.70 0.49
N VAL A 49 -5.47 -5.77 1.77
CA VAL A 49 -4.82 -6.95 2.35
C VAL A 49 -5.63 -8.22 2.11
N THR A 50 -6.92 -8.19 2.47
CA THR A 50 -7.79 -9.36 2.35
C THR A 50 -7.90 -9.83 0.89
N ASN A 51 -8.00 -8.90 -0.07
CA ASN A 51 -8.10 -9.24 -1.49
C ASN A 51 -6.80 -9.83 -2.04
N ILE A 52 -5.66 -9.26 -1.64
CA ILE A 52 -4.32 -9.73 -2.03
C ILE A 52 -4.08 -11.16 -1.50
N GLU A 53 -4.39 -11.41 -0.23
CA GLU A 53 -4.25 -12.74 0.37
C GLU A 53 -5.13 -13.77 -0.32
N ARG A 54 -6.39 -13.42 -0.62
CA ARG A 54 -7.29 -14.31 -1.36
C ARG A 54 -6.77 -14.63 -2.75
N ALA A 55 -6.24 -13.62 -3.47
CA ALA A 55 -5.64 -13.84 -4.77
C ALA A 55 -4.44 -14.78 -4.67
N TYR A 56 -3.58 -14.59 -3.66
CA TYR A 56 -2.42 -15.44 -3.42
C TYR A 56 -2.78 -16.89 -3.06
N TYR A 57 -3.62 -17.10 -2.05
CA TYR A 57 -4.03 -18.43 -1.63
C TYR A 57 -4.87 -19.16 -2.69
N GLY A 58 -5.52 -18.42 -3.58
CA GLY A 58 -6.28 -18.98 -4.70
C GLY A 58 -5.42 -19.55 -5.83
N VAL A 59 -4.18 -19.08 -5.98
CA VAL A 59 -3.30 -19.46 -7.10
C VAL A 59 -2.03 -20.19 -6.71
N ILE A 60 -1.65 -20.20 -5.43
CA ILE A 60 -0.43 -20.89 -5.02
C ILE A 60 -0.62 -22.41 -5.10
N THR A 61 -0.19 -22.98 -6.23
CA THR A 61 -0.36 -24.42 -6.52
C THR A 61 0.97 -25.15 -6.70
N ASP A 62 2.09 -24.44 -6.93
CA ASP A 62 3.44 -25.04 -7.07
C ASP A 62 4.56 -24.19 -6.41
N ALA A 63 5.62 -24.87 -5.97
CA ALA A 63 6.80 -24.32 -5.29
C ALA A 63 7.67 -23.43 -6.19
N ILE A 64 7.65 -23.64 -7.51
CA ILE A 64 8.44 -22.84 -8.46
C ILE A 64 7.88 -21.43 -8.60
N GLU A 65 6.55 -21.29 -8.71
CA GLU A 65 5.87 -19.99 -8.75
C GLU A 65 6.06 -19.24 -7.42
N GLY A 66 6.05 -19.95 -6.30
CA GLY A 66 6.22 -19.38 -4.96
C GLY A 66 7.63 -18.85 -4.66
N CYS A 67 8.69 -19.39 -5.26
CA CYS A 67 10.07 -19.11 -4.83
C CYS A 67 10.84 -18.09 -5.69
N TYR A 68 10.35 -17.77 -6.90
CA TYR A 68 11.03 -16.85 -7.84
C TYR A 68 10.10 -15.79 -8.44
N ALA A 69 9.05 -15.41 -7.72
CA ALA A 69 8.05 -14.47 -8.22
C ALA A 69 8.53 -13.02 -8.24
N PHE A 70 9.53 -12.67 -7.43
CA PHE A 70 9.94 -11.29 -7.21
C PHE A 70 11.46 -11.10 -7.20
N LYS A 71 11.86 -9.86 -7.39
CA LYS A 71 13.19 -9.30 -7.16
C LYS A 71 12.98 -7.87 -6.69
N LEU A 72 12.41 -7.72 -5.50
CA LEU A 72 12.09 -6.42 -4.90
C LEU A 72 13.04 -6.13 -3.75
N GLU A 73 13.45 -4.88 -3.62
CA GLU A 73 14.28 -4.43 -2.50
C GLU A 73 13.43 -3.49 -1.62
N PRO A 74 13.07 -3.88 -0.40
CA PRO A 74 12.29 -3.04 0.53
C PRO A 74 12.89 -1.65 0.75
N GLU A 75 14.21 -1.54 0.69
CA GLU A 75 14.98 -0.31 0.84
C GLU A 75 14.68 0.72 -0.27
N GLN A 76 14.16 0.29 -1.42
CA GLN A 76 13.73 1.17 -2.53
C GLN A 76 12.33 1.76 -2.33
N TYR A 77 11.64 1.34 -1.26
CA TYR A 77 10.31 1.84 -0.88
C TYR A 77 10.37 2.48 0.51
N PRO A 78 11.13 3.58 0.69
CA PRO A 78 11.20 4.28 1.97
C PRO A 78 9.83 4.86 2.29
N LEU A 79 9.32 4.52 3.47
CA LEU A 79 8.04 5.00 3.96
C LEU A 79 8.23 5.66 5.31
N ASP A 80 7.71 6.87 5.43
CA ASP A 80 7.77 7.66 6.66
C ASP A 80 6.41 7.64 7.35
N TRP A 81 6.32 6.85 8.42
CA TRP A 81 5.11 6.71 9.23
C TRP A 81 5.12 7.62 10.46
N GLU A 82 6.19 8.41 10.67
CA GLU A 82 6.36 9.20 11.87
C GLU A 82 5.55 10.50 11.82
N LEU A 83 4.63 10.61 12.78
CA LEU A 83 3.88 11.82 13.05
C LEU A 83 4.59 12.60 14.15
N GLY A 84 5.00 13.84 13.86
CA GLY A 84 5.49 14.75 14.88
C GLY A 84 4.47 14.98 16.01
N GLU A 85 4.91 15.52 17.14
CA GLU A 85 4.07 15.76 18.33
C GLU A 85 2.84 16.63 17.99
N VAL A 86 3.05 17.71 17.23
CA VAL A 86 2.00 18.59 16.69
C VAL A 86 2.14 18.64 15.17
N PRO A 87 1.53 17.69 14.45
CA PRO A 87 1.65 17.66 13.00
C PRO A 87 0.83 18.79 12.37
N GLU A 88 1.45 19.57 11.49
CA GLU A 88 0.72 20.46 10.60
C GLU A 88 0.02 19.62 9.51
N LEU A 89 -1.24 19.92 9.21
CA LEU A 89 -2.01 19.17 8.22
C LEU A 89 -1.34 19.19 6.83
N SER A 90 -0.72 20.29 6.42
CA SER A 90 -0.02 20.42 5.13
C SER A 90 1.19 19.47 5.05
N SER A 91 2.00 19.45 6.10
CA SER A 91 3.16 18.56 6.24
C SER A 91 2.75 17.09 6.26
N VAL A 92 1.67 16.77 6.97
CA VAL A 92 1.11 15.40 7.00
C VAL A 92 0.59 14.97 5.65
N LEU A 93 -0.14 15.84 4.94
CA LEU A 93 -0.68 15.51 3.61
C LEU A 93 0.45 15.30 2.61
N ALA A 94 1.53 16.10 2.68
CA ALA A 94 2.72 15.90 1.85
C ALA A 94 3.39 14.53 2.14
N LYS A 95 3.53 14.15 3.41
CA LYS A 95 4.03 12.82 3.79
C LYS A 95 3.12 11.69 3.30
N ALA A 96 1.81 11.84 3.49
CA ALA A 96 0.82 10.87 3.03
C ALA A 96 0.93 10.68 1.51
N LEU A 97 1.01 11.76 0.74
CA LEU A 97 1.20 11.71 -0.72
C LEU A 97 2.47 10.95 -1.11
N GLN A 98 3.61 11.26 -0.48
CA GLN A 98 4.88 10.58 -0.77
C GLN A 98 4.82 9.07 -0.45
N ASN A 99 4.17 8.71 0.66
CA ASN A 99 3.98 7.32 1.04
C ASN A 99 3.08 6.58 0.03
N GLU A 100 1.97 7.20 -0.36
CA GLU A 100 1.04 6.64 -1.35
C GLU A 100 1.70 6.44 -2.72
N GLU A 101 2.48 7.42 -3.20
CA GLU A 101 3.24 7.29 -4.44
C GLU A 101 4.25 6.14 -4.39
N THR A 102 4.88 5.95 -3.23
CA THR A 102 5.82 4.84 -2.98
C THR A 102 5.11 3.49 -2.97
N ILE A 103 3.93 3.39 -2.35
CA ILE A 103 3.08 2.19 -2.36
C ILE A 103 2.62 1.85 -3.77
N VAL A 104 2.18 2.85 -4.56
CA VAL A 104 1.80 2.65 -5.97
C VAL A 104 2.98 2.12 -6.78
N ARG A 105 4.18 2.68 -6.61
CA ARG A 105 5.40 2.21 -7.28
C ARG A 105 5.69 0.75 -6.94
N PHE A 106 5.63 0.39 -5.66
CA PHE A 106 5.78 -0.98 -5.20
C PHE A 106 4.78 -1.93 -5.89
N TYR A 107 3.48 -1.63 -5.84
CA TYR A 107 2.48 -2.52 -6.42
C TYR A 107 2.60 -2.68 -7.93
N LYS A 108 2.94 -1.62 -8.65
CA LYS A 108 3.17 -1.69 -10.10
C LYS A 108 4.36 -2.57 -10.44
N GLU A 109 5.47 -2.39 -9.72
CA GLU A 109 6.68 -3.19 -9.94
C GLU A 109 6.47 -4.66 -9.57
N ALA A 110 5.85 -4.90 -8.42
CA ALA A 110 5.49 -6.25 -7.99
C ALA A 110 4.52 -6.92 -8.98
N ALA A 111 3.55 -6.19 -9.52
CA ALA A 111 2.64 -6.73 -10.54
C ALA A 111 3.38 -7.08 -11.84
N GLU A 112 4.31 -6.25 -12.29
CA GLU A 112 5.08 -6.53 -13.52
C GLU A 112 5.96 -7.78 -13.35
N GLN A 113 6.62 -7.92 -12.20
CA GLN A 113 7.49 -9.06 -11.92
C GLN A 113 6.71 -10.39 -11.75
N SER A 114 5.51 -10.35 -11.14
CA SER A 114 4.69 -11.55 -10.90
C SER A 114 3.82 -11.98 -12.08
N LYS A 115 3.74 -11.18 -13.15
CA LYS A 115 2.88 -11.44 -14.32
C LYS A 115 3.17 -12.76 -15.04
N GLY A 116 4.43 -13.21 -15.00
CA GLY A 116 4.86 -14.44 -15.66
C GLY A 116 4.58 -15.72 -14.86
N THR A 117 4.30 -15.62 -13.57
CA THR A 117 4.24 -16.77 -12.65
C THR A 117 2.89 -16.95 -11.98
N MET A 118 2.14 -15.88 -11.73
CA MET A 118 0.83 -15.96 -11.07
C MET A 118 -0.11 -14.99 -11.75
N ALA A 119 -1.18 -15.43 -12.42
CA ALA A 119 -2.01 -14.52 -13.20
C ALA A 119 -2.91 -13.61 -12.35
N ASP A 120 -3.39 -14.07 -11.19
CA ASP A 120 -4.36 -13.32 -10.38
C ASP A 120 -3.73 -12.36 -9.36
N VAL A 121 -2.52 -12.67 -8.86
CA VAL A 121 -1.73 -11.78 -7.99
C VAL A 121 -1.43 -10.41 -8.61
N PRO A 122 -0.88 -10.28 -9.83
CA PRO A 122 -0.59 -9.00 -10.47
C PRO A 122 -1.88 -8.24 -10.78
N ARG A 123 -2.99 -8.94 -11.07
CA ARG A 123 -4.31 -8.30 -11.25
C ARG A 123 -4.80 -7.67 -9.95
N ALA A 124 -4.65 -8.38 -8.83
CA ALA A 124 -4.97 -7.85 -7.51
C ALA A 124 -4.07 -6.65 -7.16
N PHE A 125 -2.77 -6.74 -7.41
CA PHE A 125 -1.81 -5.66 -7.17
C PHE A 125 -2.12 -4.41 -8.01
N LEU A 126 -2.41 -4.56 -9.30
CA LEU A 126 -2.79 -3.43 -10.16
C LEU A 126 -4.11 -2.79 -9.72
N LEU A 127 -5.07 -3.60 -9.26
CA LEU A 127 -6.32 -3.08 -8.70
C LEU A 127 -6.07 -2.24 -7.44
N VAL A 128 -5.19 -2.71 -6.55
CA VAL A 128 -4.79 -1.99 -5.35
C VAL A 128 -4.05 -0.71 -5.72
N ALA A 129 -3.06 -0.77 -6.62
CA ALA A 129 -2.33 0.40 -7.11
C ALA A 129 -3.26 1.49 -7.64
N ARG A 130 -4.28 1.13 -8.44
CA ARG A 130 -5.27 2.07 -8.94
C ARG A 130 -6.07 2.76 -7.82
N LYS A 131 -6.38 2.04 -6.73
CA LYS A 131 -7.08 2.64 -5.58
C LYS A 131 -6.19 3.60 -4.79
N HIS A 132 -4.90 3.33 -4.70
CA HIS A 132 -3.95 4.30 -4.15
C HIS A 132 -3.78 5.52 -5.07
N GLU A 133 -3.79 5.35 -6.39
CA GLU A 133 -3.81 6.49 -7.34
C GLU A 133 -5.05 7.37 -7.19
N GLU A 134 -6.24 6.77 -7.06
CA GLU A 134 -7.48 7.49 -6.76
C GLU A 134 -7.35 8.31 -5.45
N ARG A 135 -6.75 7.72 -4.40
CA ARG A 135 -6.48 8.39 -3.13
C ARG A 135 -5.46 9.51 -3.24
N ILE A 136 -4.41 9.36 -4.06
CA ILE A 136 -3.42 10.42 -4.31
C ILE A 136 -4.12 11.67 -4.85
N GLU A 137 -5.04 11.50 -5.79
CA GLU A 137 -5.80 12.63 -6.35
C GLU A 137 -6.73 13.26 -5.30
N GLU A 138 -7.35 12.46 -4.42
CA GLU A 138 -8.13 12.96 -3.29
C GLU A 138 -7.28 13.75 -2.29
N LEU A 139 -6.09 13.24 -1.94
CA LEU A 139 -5.14 13.91 -1.05
C LEU A 139 -4.61 15.22 -1.66
N LYS A 140 -4.32 15.25 -2.97
CA LYS A 140 -3.97 16.49 -3.68
C LYS A 140 -5.11 17.50 -3.64
N SER A 141 -6.36 17.05 -3.83
CA SER A 141 -7.52 17.93 -3.73
C SER A 141 -7.70 18.49 -2.31
N LEU A 142 -7.43 17.68 -1.28
CA LEU A 142 -7.45 18.13 0.12
C LEU A 142 -6.35 19.15 0.41
N ALA A 143 -5.12 18.90 -0.06
CA ALA A 143 -4.00 19.83 0.10
C ALA A 143 -4.23 21.17 -0.62
N ALA A 144 -4.91 21.16 -1.78
CA ALA A 144 -5.25 22.36 -2.53
C ALA A 144 -6.39 23.20 -1.93
N ARG A 145 -7.17 22.64 -0.98
CA ARG A 145 -8.27 23.33 -0.28
C ARG A 145 -7.84 23.95 1.05
N GLN A 146 -6.59 23.73 1.44
CA GLN A 146 -5.98 24.24 2.67
C GLN A 146 -5.53 25.68 2.50
#